data_AF-U1P800-F1
#
_entry.id   AF-U1P800-F1
#
_cell.length_a   1.000
_cell.length_b   1.000
_cell.length_c   1.000
_cell.angle_alpha   90.00
_cell.angle_beta   90.00
_cell.angle_gamma   90.00
#
_symmetry.space_group_name_H-M   'P 1'
#
loop_
_entity.id
_entity.type
_entity.pdbx_description
1 polymer ?
#
loop_
_entity_poly.entity_id
_entity_poly.type
_entity_poly.pdbx_seq_one_letter_code
_entity_poly.pdbx_strand_id
1 'polypeptide(L)'
;MTTRRCDGCDTKVKIAGGIGDLWSFDFSPTDGMILELADGSEHFLCLDCVDRLPDDREPTADDVDALSTEVSDRCRRCYPPQSLRFSPRQSDRRP
;
A
#
# COMPACT_ATOMS: atom_id res chain seq x y z
N MET A 1 19.97 0.83 0.26
CA MET A 1 18.55 0.51 0.40
C MET A 1 17.74 1.44 -0.49
N THR A 2 17.27 0.92 -1.62
CA THR A 2 16.36 1.65 -2.52
C THR A 2 14.94 1.17 -2.22
N THR A 3 14.04 2.12 -1.97
CA THR A 3 12.61 1.82 -1.75
C THR A 3 11.78 2.49 -2.82
N ARG A 4 10.76 1.81 -3.32
CA ARG A 4 9.77 2.34 -4.27
C ARG A 4 8.38 2.27 -3.65
N ARG A 5 7.48 3.15 -4.06
CA ARG A 5 6.08 3.09 -3.63
C ARG A 5 5.32 2.06 -4.45
N CYS A 6 4.48 1.27 -3.79
CA CYS A 6 3.51 0.40 -4.43
C CYS A 6 2.38 1.24 -5.03
N ASP A 7 2.02 0.98 -6.29
CA ASP A 7 0.96 1.74 -6.97
C ASP A 7 -0.43 1.43 -6.39
N GLY A 8 -0.62 0.24 -5.81
CA GLY A 8 -1.89 -0.17 -5.19
C GLY A 8 -2.08 0.22 -3.73
N CYS A 9 -1.02 0.52 -2.96
CA CYS A 9 -1.18 0.85 -1.53
C CYS A 9 -0.37 2.06 -1.06
N ASP A 10 0.35 2.72 -1.98
CA ASP A 10 1.25 3.86 -1.77
C ASP A 10 2.35 3.65 -0.72
N THR A 11 2.49 2.43 -0.20
CA THR A 11 3.45 2.07 0.85
C THR A 11 4.84 1.94 0.26
N LYS A 12 5.87 2.35 1.02
CA LYS A 12 7.27 2.19 0.62
C LYS A 12 7.70 0.75 0.79
N VAL A 13 8.00 0.10 -0.33
CA VAL A 13 8.43 -1.29 -0.43
C VAL A 13 9.92 -1.32 -0.77
N LYS A 14 10.66 -2.28 -0.20
CA LYS A 14 12.07 -2.52 -0.55
C LYS A 14 12.15 -3.14 -1.95
N ILE A 15 13.01 -2.58 -2.80
CA ILE A 15 13.39 -3.23 -4.07
C ILE A 15 14.81 -3.78 -3.90
N ALA A 16 14.99 -5.08 -4.13
CA ALA A 16 16.33 -5.65 -4.23
C ALA A 16 16.93 -5.21 -5.57
N GLY A 17 18.10 -4.57 -5.51
CA GLY A 17 18.80 -4.17 -6.73
C GLY A 17 19.64 -2.91 -6.62
N GLY A 18 19.94 -2.41 -5.42
CA GLY A 18 20.95 -1.36 -5.25
C GLY A 18 22.35 -1.96 -5.10
N ILE A 19 23.40 -1.27 -5.59
CA ILE A 19 24.81 -1.59 -5.25
C ILE A 19 25.05 -1.68 -3.74
N GLY A 20 24.19 -1.08 -2.91
CA GLY A 20 24.22 -1.24 -1.45
C GLY A 20 23.75 -2.63 -0.95
N ASP A 21 22.90 -3.32 -1.69
CA ASP A 21 22.42 -4.69 -1.35
C ASP A 21 23.42 -5.78 -1.80
N LEU A 22 24.39 -5.43 -2.67
CA LEU A 22 25.48 -6.35 -3.06
C LEU A 22 26.57 -6.51 -1.98
N TRP A 23 26.74 -5.50 -1.12
CA TRP A 23 27.73 -5.51 -0.03
C TRP A 23 27.10 -5.65 1.37
N SER A 24 25.79 -5.41 1.47
CA SER A 24 24.98 -5.74 2.64
C SER A 24 24.36 -7.11 2.38
N PHE A 25 24.79 -8.14 3.10
CA PHE A 25 24.21 -9.50 3.09
C PHE A 25 22.75 -9.53 3.64
N ASP A 26 21.95 -8.52 3.30
CA ASP A 26 20.54 -8.41 3.64
C ASP A 26 19.74 -9.19 2.58
N PHE A 27 19.64 -10.51 2.77
CA PHE A 27 18.82 -11.42 1.98
C PHE A 27 17.32 -11.26 2.26
N SER A 28 16.86 -10.07 2.69
CA SER A 28 15.44 -9.83 2.85
C SER A 28 14.74 -10.10 1.51
N PRO A 29 13.64 -10.88 1.49
CA PRO A 29 12.85 -11.07 0.28
C PRO A 29 12.50 -9.72 -0.34
N THR A 30 12.53 -9.65 -1.66
CA THR A 30 11.89 -8.56 -2.38
C THR A 30 10.41 -8.56 -2.07
N ASP A 31 9.94 -7.51 -1.41
CA ASP A 31 8.53 -7.40 -1.02
C ASP A 31 7.62 -6.87 -2.15
N GLY A 32 8.15 -6.68 -3.37
CA GLY A 32 7.36 -6.23 -4.52
C GLY A 32 7.97 -6.54 -5.90
N MET A 33 7.12 -6.52 -6.92
CA MET A 33 7.45 -6.84 -8.31
C MET A 33 6.67 -5.96 -9.30
N ILE A 34 7.18 -5.82 -10.53
CA ILE A 34 6.46 -5.15 -11.62
C ILE A 34 5.59 -6.20 -12.31
N LEU A 35 4.32 -5.87 -12.49
CA LEU A 35 3.31 -6.68 -13.18
C LEU A 35 2.80 -5.93 -14.40
N GLU A 36 2.67 -6.64 -15.52
CA GLU A 36 1.89 -6.20 -16.68
C GLU A 36 0.45 -6.65 -16.49
N LEU A 37 -0.50 -5.71 -16.62
CA LEU A 37 -1.94 -5.95 -16.50
C LEU A 37 -2.60 -6.15 -17.87
N ALA A 38 -3.87 -6.58 -17.89
CA ALA A 38 -4.57 -6.92 -19.13
C ALA A 38 -4.91 -5.73 -20.04
N ASP A 39 -4.92 -4.52 -19.50
CA ASP A 39 -5.00 -3.27 -20.26
C ASP A 39 -3.63 -2.86 -20.88
N GLY A 40 -2.58 -3.63 -20.60
CA GLY A 40 -1.21 -3.38 -21.06
C GLY A 40 -0.46 -2.37 -20.21
N SER A 41 -0.98 -1.98 -19.04
CA SER A 41 -0.26 -1.11 -18.11
C SER A 41 0.73 -1.91 -17.25
N GLU A 42 1.86 -1.26 -16.92
CA GLU A 42 2.85 -1.79 -15.99
C GLU A 42 2.69 -1.12 -14.63
N HIS A 43 2.51 -1.92 -13.58
CA HIS A 43 2.38 -1.45 -12.21
C HIS A 43 3.36 -2.14 -11.27
N PHE A 44 3.95 -1.39 -10.33
CA PHE A 44 4.77 -1.95 -9.27
C PHE A 44 3.92 -2.22 -8.04
N LEU A 45 3.73 -3.50 -7.71
CA LEU A 45 2.89 -3.94 -6.60
C LEU A 45 3.69 -4.72 -5.56
N CYS A 46 3.35 -4.53 -4.28
CA CYS A 46 3.85 -5.41 -3.22
C CYS A 46 3.13 -6.75 -3.24
N LEU A 47 3.75 -7.80 -2.70
CA LEU A 47 3.17 -9.15 -2.66
C LEU A 47 1.75 -9.16 -2.03
N ASP A 48 1.55 -8.39 -0.95
CA ASP A 48 0.23 -8.25 -0.31
C ASP A 48 -0.86 -7.62 -1.21
N CYS A 49 -0.48 -6.80 -2.20
CA CYS A 49 -1.45 -6.21 -3.13
C CYS A 49 -1.73 -7.16 -4.28
N VAL A 50 -0.71 -7.91 -4.73
CA VAL A 50 -0.87 -8.97 -5.72
C VAL A 50 -1.88 -10.02 -5.21
N ASP A 51 -1.74 -10.45 -3.96
CA ASP A 51 -2.66 -11.41 -3.32
C ASP A 51 -4.09 -10.89 -3.12
N ARG A 52 -4.32 -9.58 -3.34
CA ARG A 52 -5.66 -8.96 -3.27
C ARG A 52 -6.26 -8.67 -4.64
N LEU A 53 -5.50 -8.82 -5.71
CA LEU A 53 -6.04 -8.65 -7.06
C LEU A 53 -7.14 -9.70 -7.31
N PRO A 54 -8.09 -9.38 -8.19
CA PRO A 54 -9.07 -10.37 -8.62
C PRO A 54 -8.39 -11.54 -9.31
N ASP A 55 -8.60 -12.75 -8.79
CA ASP A 55 -8.14 -14.01 -9.40
C ASP A 55 -9.20 -14.61 -10.36
N ASP A 56 -10.43 -14.08 -10.32
CA ASP A 56 -11.57 -14.55 -11.11
C ASP A 56 -11.64 -13.95 -12.53
N ARG A 57 -10.86 -12.89 -12.76
CA ARG A 57 -10.68 -12.23 -14.04
C ARG A 57 -9.30 -11.64 -14.16
N GLU A 58 -8.92 -11.24 -15.37
CA GLU A 58 -7.66 -10.53 -15.55
C GLU A 58 -7.72 -9.14 -14.87
N PRO A 59 -6.73 -8.81 -14.01
CA PRO A 59 -6.66 -7.52 -13.34
C PRO A 59 -6.31 -6.38 -14.31
N THR A 60 -6.80 -5.19 -13.99
CA THR A 60 -6.67 -3.95 -14.78
C THR A 60 -6.20 -2.80 -13.89
N ALA A 61 -5.81 -1.66 -14.48
CA ALA A 61 -5.42 -0.47 -13.71
C ALA A 61 -6.51 0.00 -12.72
N ASP A 62 -7.79 -0.15 -13.07
CA ASP A 62 -8.92 0.19 -12.19
C ASP A 62 -8.92 -0.63 -10.89
N ASP A 63 -8.44 -1.88 -10.94
CA ASP A 63 -8.32 -2.75 -9.76
C ASP A 63 -7.21 -2.29 -8.83
N VAL A 64 -6.10 -1.82 -9.41
CA VAL A 64 -5.00 -1.24 -8.65
C VAL A 64 -5.44 0.05 -7.95
N ASP A 65 -6.20 0.90 -8.64
CA ASP A 65 -6.75 2.13 -8.06
C ASP A 65 -7.78 1.85 -6.95
N ALA A 66 -8.56 0.77 -7.09
CA ALA A 66 -9.48 0.32 -6.05
C ALA A 66 -8.72 -0.09 -4.77
N LEU A 67 -7.60 -0.80 -4.89
CA LEU A 67 -6.74 -1.15 -3.74
C LEU A 67 -6.21 0.10 -3.02
N SER A 68 -5.86 1.14 -3.77
CA SER A 68 -5.36 2.40 -3.21
C SER A 68 -6.44 3.06 -2.36
N THR A 69 -7.68 3.06 -2.82
CA THR A 69 -8.83 3.59 -2.08
C THR A 69 -9.08 2.80 -0.79
N GLU A 70 -9.07 1.47 -0.84
CA GLU A 70 -9.26 0.62 0.35
C GLU A 70 -8.15 0.79 1.39
N VAL A 71 -6.89 0.87 0.94
CA VAL A 71 -5.76 1.12 1.83
C VAL A 71 -5.81 2.52 2.39
N SER A 72 -6.19 3.53 1.60
CA SER A 72 -6.35 4.91 2.07
C SER A 72 -7.45 5.00 3.13
N ASP A 73 -8.57 4.29 2.96
CA ASP A 73 -9.66 4.23 3.94
C ASP A 73 -9.27 3.49 5.22
N ARG A 74 -8.44 2.45 5.12
CA ARG A 74 -7.87 1.72 6.25
C ARG A 74 -6.79 2.53 6.96
N CYS A 75 -5.94 3.23 6.21
CA CYS A 75 -4.92 4.14 6.73
C CYS A 75 -5.56 5.35 7.42
N ARG A 76 -6.65 5.90 6.86
CA ARG A 76 -7.45 6.96 7.50
C ARG A 76 -8.17 6.47 8.77
N ARG A 77 -8.57 5.20 8.82
CA ARG A 77 -9.12 4.56 10.04
C ARG A 77 -8.05 4.32 11.12
N CYS A 78 -6.85 3.89 10.74
CA CYS A 78 -5.76 3.60 11.68
C CYS A 78 -4.96 4.86 12.09
N TYR A 79 -4.86 5.86 11.20
CA TYR A 79 -4.19 7.14 11.42
C TYR A 79 -5.12 8.29 11.02
N PRO A 80 -6.10 8.66 11.88
CA PRO A 80 -6.97 9.79 11.59
C PRO A 80 -6.12 11.07 11.49
N PRO A 81 -6.39 11.94 10.50
CA PRO A 81 -5.74 13.24 10.43
C PRO A 81 -5.98 13.98 11.74
N GLN A 82 -4.95 14.69 12.21
CA GLN A 82 -4.91 15.36 13.52
C GLN A 82 -6.07 16.36 13.72
N SER A 83 -6.75 16.75 12.64
CA SER A 83 -7.92 17.63 12.62
C SER A 83 -9.23 16.99 13.09
N LEU A 84 -9.33 15.66 13.25
CA LEU A 84 -10.55 14.98 13.73
C LEU A 84 -10.50 14.59 15.22
N ARG A 85 -9.48 15.00 15.98
CA ARG A 85 -9.32 14.70 17.42
C ARG A 85 -10.00 15.69 18.37
N PHE A 86 -10.86 16.58 17.88
CA PHE A 86 -11.57 17.55 18.72
C PHE A 86 -13.09 17.43 18.54
N SER A 87 -13.70 16.48 19.25
CA SER A 87 -15.08 16.65 19.70
C SER A 87 -15.09 16.45 21.22
N PRO A 88 -15.13 17.54 22.02
CA PRO A 88 -15.15 17.42 23.46
C PRO A 88 -16.51 16.84 23.88
N ARG A 89 -16.45 15.67 24.50
CA ARG A 89 -17.20 15.25 25.69
C ARG A 89 -18.47 16.09 25.98
N GLN A 90 -19.64 15.60 25.58
CA GLN A 90 -20.92 16.12 26.09
C GLN A 90 -21.03 15.74 27.58
N SER A 91 -20.51 16.67 28.41
CA SER A 91 -21.12 17.26 29.59
C SER A 91 -22.22 16.48 30.32
N ASP A 92 -21.92 16.22 31.59
CA ASP A 92 -22.82 16.42 32.74
C ASP A 92 -24.30 16.10 32.57
N ARG A 93 -24.68 14.93 33.08
CA ARG A 93 -25.97 14.76 33.75
C ARG A 93 -25.77 14.00 35.06
N ARG A 94 -25.76 14.71 36.18
CA ARG A 94 -26.40 14.28 37.43
C ARG A 94 -26.69 15.52 38.30
N PRO A 95 -27.96 15.79 38.62
CA PRO A 95 -28.33 16.77 39.64
C PRO A 95 -27.97 16.29 41.05
#